data_AF-A0A3F3IPA7-F1
#
_entry.id   AF-A0A3F3IPA7-F1
#
_cell.length_a   1.000
_cell.length_b   1.000
_cell.length_c   1.000
_cell.angle_alpha   90.00
_cell.angle_beta   90.00
_cell.angle_gamma   90.00
#
_symmetry.space_group_name_H-M   'P 1'
#
loop_
_entity.id
_entity.type
_entity.pdbx_description
1 polymer ?
#
loop_
_entity_poly.entity_id
_entity_poly.type
_entity_poly.pdbx_seq_one_letter_code
_entity_poly.pdbx_strand_id
1 'polypeptide(L)'
;MFSVEPISKDADMLRVIPLYRHAQPAPEREQIRREHAEWSDATFGDVGPVGPLKHLSKEALESAAEPGDLSEWADMQFLLWDAQRRAGISDEQITQAMVEKLAVNKQREWPEPKDGEPRLHIKEQPAPVVPAEIPKGLAGQIVSLLAHNIGDKLLAQKIWNVCRAAMLQSKYRDLSQPVDPQISEYEKIMQRAGWVMVPVEPTDEMIAAAMNCEDVTYNESDDTVFYVHHREIYKAMLKAAPQPEASDGKRY
;
A
#
# COMPACT_ATOMS: atom_id res chain seq x y z
N MET A 1 54.40 -29.06 -12.89
CA MET A 1 54.85 -29.12 -14.29
C MET A 1 53.73 -29.80 -15.06
N PHE A 2 52.75 -29.03 -15.53
CA PHE A 2 51.65 -29.54 -16.35
C PHE A 2 51.87 -29.02 -17.77
N SER A 3 52.05 -29.96 -18.70
CA SER A 3 52.21 -29.64 -20.12
C SER A 3 50.81 -29.53 -20.73
N VAL A 4 50.54 -28.40 -21.39
CA VAL A 4 49.29 -28.17 -22.13
C VAL A 4 49.59 -28.53 -23.59
N GLU A 5 48.91 -29.52 -24.13
CA GLU A 5 48.99 -29.86 -25.55
C GLU A 5 48.49 -28.67 -26.40
N PRO A 6 49.10 -28.39 -27.57
CA PRO A 6 48.71 -27.24 -28.37
C PRO A 6 47.35 -27.49 -29.03
N ILE A 7 46.47 -26.56 -28.73
CA ILE A 7 45.16 -26.31 -29.33
C ILE A 7 45.23 -26.48 -30.86
N SER A 8 44.26 -27.20 -31.40
CA SER A 8 44.03 -27.37 -32.84
C SER A 8 44.20 -26.06 -33.60
N LYS A 9 44.86 -26.12 -34.77
CA LYS A 9 45.12 -25.01 -35.71
C LYS A 9 43.85 -24.29 -36.22
N ASP A 10 42.67 -24.84 -35.94
CA ASP A 10 41.37 -24.28 -36.31
C ASP A 10 40.52 -23.81 -35.11
N ALA A 11 41.07 -23.80 -33.89
CA ALA A 11 40.34 -23.30 -32.72
C ALA A 11 40.54 -21.78 -32.60
N ASP A 12 39.46 -21.05 -32.86
CA ASP A 12 39.35 -19.62 -32.67
C ASP A 12 39.71 -19.24 -31.21
N MET A 13 40.85 -18.57 -31.03
CA MET A 13 41.38 -18.18 -29.70
C MET A 13 40.57 -17.06 -29.04
N LEU A 14 39.56 -16.51 -29.73
CA LEU A 14 38.71 -15.45 -29.23
C LEU A 14 37.27 -15.95 -29.10
N ARG A 15 37.02 -16.72 -28.05
CA ARG A 15 35.65 -16.88 -27.55
C ARG A 15 35.21 -15.54 -26.98
N VAL A 16 34.63 -14.68 -27.82
CA VAL A 16 33.98 -13.44 -27.39
C VAL A 16 32.79 -13.85 -26.54
N ILE A 17 32.97 -13.84 -25.23
CA ILE A 17 31.88 -13.90 -24.25
C ILE A 17 31.40 -12.45 -24.11
N PRO A 18 30.20 -12.07 -24.58
CA PRO A 18 29.69 -10.73 -24.37
C PRO A 18 29.49 -10.54 -22.86
N LEU A 19 30.38 -9.76 -22.24
CA LEU A 19 30.16 -9.27 -20.90
C LEU A 19 29.05 -8.23 -21.00
N TYR A 20 27.81 -8.61 -20.65
CA TYR A 20 26.74 -7.67 -20.38
C TYR A 20 27.12 -6.82 -19.14
N ARG A 21 27.98 -5.81 -19.36
CA ARG A 21 28.40 -4.81 -18.38
C ARG A 21 28.55 -3.45 -19.06
N HIS A 22 27.50 -2.97 -19.70
CA HIS A 22 27.45 -1.57 -20.10
C HIS A 22 26.10 -0.99 -19.70
N ALA A 23 26.12 -0.03 -18.78
CA ALA A 23 25.02 0.89 -18.65
C ALA A 23 24.76 1.48 -20.04
N GLN A 24 23.51 1.43 -20.51
CA GLN A 24 23.17 1.95 -21.84
C GLN A 24 23.65 3.41 -21.95
N PRO A 25 24.28 3.79 -23.08
CA PRO A 25 24.79 5.14 -23.25
C PRO A 25 23.62 6.12 -23.08
N ALA A 26 23.83 7.18 -22.31
CA ALA A 26 22.77 8.14 -21.97
C ALA A 26 21.93 8.62 -23.16
N PRO A 27 22.49 8.82 -24.38
CA PRO A 27 21.71 9.16 -25.57
C PRO A 27 20.66 8.12 -25.99
N GLU A 28 20.95 6.82 -25.88
CA GLU A 28 20.04 5.74 -26.28
C GLU A 28 18.89 5.59 -25.29
N ARG A 29 19.19 5.63 -23.99
CA ARG A 29 18.16 5.57 -22.94
C ARG A 29 17.18 6.73 -23.03
N GLU A 30 17.69 7.91 -23.39
CA GLU A 30 16.89 9.11 -23.59
C GLU A 30 16.07 9.05 -24.89
N GLN A 31 16.60 8.46 -25.96
CA GLN A 31 15.82 8.19 -27.17
C GLN A 31 14.63 7.25 -26.87
N ILE A 32 14.88 6.11 -26.23
CA ILE A 32 13.85 5.14 -25.85
C ILE A 32 12.76 5.79 -24.98
N ARG A 33 13.15 6.64 -24.03
CA ARG A 33 12.22 7.37 -23.17
C ARG A 33 11.29 8.28 -23.97
N ARG A 34 11.80 8.99 -24.97
CA ARG A 34 10.99 9.86 -25.84
C ARG A 34 10.03 9.06 -26.71
N GLU A 35 10.52 8.00 -27.36
CA GLU A 35 9.67 7.12 -28.18
C GLU A 35 8.53 6.49 -27.35
N HIS A 36 8.86 6.06 -26.13
CA HIS A 36 7.85 5.58 -25.18
C HIS A 36 6.82 6.65 -24.82
N ALA A 37 7.24 7.88 -24.55
CA ALA A 37 6.33 8.98 -24.23
C ALA A 37 5.37 9.30 -25.40
N GLU A 38 5.90 9.37 -26.63
CA GLU A 38 5.10 9.59 -27.84
C GLU A 38 4.06 8.48 -28.05
N TRP A 39 4.47 7.22 -27.90
CA TRP A 39 3.55 6.08 -27.99
C TRP A 39 2.49 6.09 -26.88
N SER A 40 2.88 6.40 -25.64
CA SER A 40 1.98 6.47 -24.49
C SER A 40 0.94 7.58 -24.66
N ASP A 41 1.33 8.75 -25.18
CA ASP A 41 0.39 9.84 -25.49
C ASP A 41 -0.57 9.47 -26.62
N ALA A 42 -0.07 8.82 -27.68
CA ALA A 42 -0.91 8.36 -28.78
C ALA A 42 -1.92 7.28 -28.35
N THR A 43 -1.53 6.41 -27.42
CA THR A 43 -2.34 5.25 -26.99
C THR A 43 -3.35 5.61 -25.91
N PHE A 44 -2.91 6.36 -24.89
CA PHE A 44 -3.69 6.60 -23.68
C PHE A 44 -4.23 8.03 -23.56
N GLY A 45 -3.74 8.95 -24.38
CA GLY A 45 -4.15 10.36 -24.37
C GLY A 45 -3.75 11.10 -23.09
N ASP A 46 -4.55 12.12 -22.75
CA ASP A 46 -4.33 13.02 -21.61
C ASP A 46 -4.77 12.39 -20.29
N VAL A 47 -3.96 11.46 -19.78
CA VAL A 47 -4.14 10.83 -18.46
C VAL A 47 -3.05 11.29 -17.48
N GLY A 48 -3.42 11.35 -16.20
CA GLY A 48 -2.52 11.75 -15.12
C GLY A 48 -1.60 10.63 -14.62
N PRO A 49 -0.69 10.93 -13.67
CA PRO A 49 0.38 10.01 -13.24
C PRO A 49 -0.10 8.83 -12.40
N VAL A 50 -1.34 8.86 -11.88
CA VAL A 50 -1.85 7.86 -10.93
C VAL A 50 -2.00 6.47 -11.57
N GLY A 51 -2.40 6.40 -12.85
CA GLY A 51 -2.55 5.15 -13.57
C GLY A 51 -1.23 4.37 -13.66
N PRO A 52 -0.19 4.97 -14.27
CA PRO A 52 1.15 4.36 -14.34
C PRO A 52 1.73 3.99 -12.98
N LEU A 53 1.51 4.80 -11.92
CA LEU A 53 1.97 4.46 -10.56
C LEU A 53 1.26 3.23 -9.97
N LYS A 54 -0.04 3.07 -10.22
CA LYS A 54 -0.77 1.87 -9.80
C LYS A 54 -0.28 0.65 -10.57
N HIS A 55 0.01 0.79 -11.86
CA HIS A 55 0.58 -0.29 -12.66
C HIS A 55 1.98 -0.65 -12.18
N LEU A 56 2.84 0.34 -11.90
CA LEU A 56 4.19 0.12 -11.37
C LEU A 56 4.20 -0.74 -10.10
N SER A 57 3.17 -0.62 -9.26
CA SER A 57 3.04 -1.46 -8.06
C SER A 57 2.80 -2.94 -8.37
N LYS A 58 2.18 -3.26 -9.51
CA LYS A 58 2.00 -4.65 -9.99
C LYS A 58 3.30 -5.19 -10.58
N GLU A 59 3.95 -4.43 -11.46
CA GLU A 59 5.20 -4.89 -12.10
C GLU A 59 6.33 -5.07 -11.07
N ALA A 60 6.30 -4.30 -9.98
CA ALA A 60 7.22 -4.51 -8.86
C ALA A 60 7.01 -5.87 -8.16
N LEU A 61 5.77 -6.37 -8.07
CA LEU A 61 5.47 -7.69 -7.53
C LEU A 61 5.85 -8.80 -8.51
N GLU A 62 5.59 -8.59 -9.80
CA GLU A 62 5.97 -9.53 -10.87
C GLU A 62 7.50 -9.65 -10.96
N SER A 63 8.21 -8.52 -10.96
CA SER A 63 9.68 -8.47 -10.86
C SER A 63 10.24 -9.12 -9.59
N ALA A 64 9.52 -9.03 -8.46
CA ALA A 64 9.94 -9.67 -7.22
C ALA A 64 9.77 -11.20 -7.26
N ALA A 65 8.76 -11.70 -7.98
CA ALA A 65 8.55 -13.13 -8.20
C ALA A 65 9.57 -13.72 -9.20
N GLU A 66 9.89 -12.97 -10.25
CA GLU A 66 10.80 -13.40 -11.33
C GLU A 66 11.91 -12.37 -11.58
N PRO A 67 12.86 -12.17 -10.65
CA PRO A 67 13.88 -11.11 -10.76
C PRO A 67 14.86 -11.28 -11.94
N GLY A 68 14.87 -12.46 -12.57
CA GLY A 68 15.64 -12.74 -13.78
C GLY A 68 14.95 -12.32 -15.07
N ASP A 69 13.65 -11.99 -15.05
CA ASP A 69 12.95 -11.52 -16.24
C ASP A 69 13.21 -10.03 -16.47
N LEU A 70 13.94 -9.72 -17.55
CA LEU A 70 14.31 -8.35 -17.89
C LEU A 70 13.13 -7.52 -18.43
N SER A 71 12.05 -8.14 -18.93
CA SER A 71 10.87 -7.37 -19.37
C SER A 71 10.21 -6.64 -18.20
N GLU A 72 10.05 -7.30 -17.06
CA GLU A 72 9.42 -6.70 -15.88
C GLU A 72 10.20 -5.49 -15.34
N TRP A 73 11.54 -5.56 -15.40
CA TRP A 73 12.39 -4.41 -15.10
C TRP A 73 12.23 -3.27 -16.11
N ALA A 74 12.01 -3.59 -17.39
CA ALA A 74 11.75 -2.59 -18.42
C ALA A 74 10.40 -1.91 -18.21
N ASP A 75 9.35 -2.68 -17.88
CA ASP A 75 8.01 -2.14 -17.60
C ASP A 75 8.03 -1.21 -16.40
N MET A 76 8.74 -1.57 -15.31
CA MET A 76 8.93 -0.65 -14.19
C MET A 76 9.57 0.69 -14.61
N GLN A 77 10.54 0.66 -15.53
CA GLN A 77 11.21 1.89 -16.00
C GLN A 77 10.29 2.75 -16.87
N PHE A 78 9.55 2.13 -17.79
CA PHE A 78 8.58 2.81 -18.62
C PHE A 78 7.48 3.48 -17.80
N LEU A 79 6.91 2.74 -16.84
CA LEU A 79 5.85 3.23 -15.95
C LEU A 79 6.33 4.37 -15.04
N LEU A 80 7.58 4.28 -14.53
CA LEU A 80 8.16 5.35 -13.73
C LEU A 80 8.38 6.63 -14.56
N TRP A 81 8.93 6.52 -15.77
CA TRP A 81 9.08 7.67 -16.67
C TRP A 81 7.75 8.29 -17.06
N ASP A 82 6.74 7.46 -17.34
CA ASP A 82 5.40 7.92 -17.69
C ASP A 82 4.74 8.66 -16.55
N ALA A 83 4.84 8.14 -15.33
CA ALA A 83 4.36 8.80 -14.13
C ALA A 83 5.06 10.15 -13.90
N GLN A 84 6.40 10.19 -14.04
CA GLN A 84 7.18 11.41 -13.83
C GLN A 84 6.80 12.51 -14.83
N ARG A 85 6.77 12.19 -16.13
CA ARG A 85 6.44 13.16 -17.18
C ARG A 85 5.01 13.67 -17.04
N ARG A 86 4.03 12.79 -16.74
CA ARG A 86 2.62 13.15 -16.54
C ARG A 86 2.38 13.97 -15.27
N ALA A 87 3.28 13.86 -14.29
CA ALA A 87 3.31 14.72 -13.11
C ALA A 87 4.02 16.07 -13.34
N GLY A 88 4.59 16.29 -14.53
CA GLY A 88 5.38 17.49 -14.84
C GLY A 88 6.70 17.59 -14.07
N ILE A 89 7.25 16.45 -13.62
CA ILE A 89 8.50 16.42 -12.86
C ILE A 89 9.67 16.41 -13.85
N SER A 90 10.55 17.42 -13.75
CA SER A 90 11.75 17.49 -14.57
C SER A 90 12.89 16.62 -14.04
N ASP A 91 13.84 16.28 -14.91
CA ASP A 91 15.05 15.53 -14.55
C ASP A 91 15.86 16.26 -13.46
N GLU A 92 15.93 17.59 -13.51
CA GLU A 92 16.60 18.40 -12.47
C GLU A 92 15.88 18.30 -11.13
N GLN A 93 14.54 18.38 -11.13
CA GLN A 93 13.74 18.29 -9.90
C GLN A 93 13.89 16.93 -9.23
N ILE A 94 13.75 15.83 -9.98
CA ILE A 94 13.91 14.49 -9.40
C ILE A 94 15.36 14.25 -8.98
N THR A 95 16.35 14.70 -9.74
CA THR A 95 17.76 14.55 -9.39
C THR A 95 18.06 15.26 -8.06
N GLN A 96 17.59 16.50 -7.90
CA GLN A 96 17.76 17.23 -6.65
C GLN A 96 17.05 16.51 -5.48
N ALA A 97 15.82 16.06 -5.68
CA ALA A 97 15.07 15.30 -4.67
C ALA A 97 15.79 13.99 -4.29
N MET A 98 16.41 13.29 -5.24
CA MET A 98 17.20 12.08 -5.00
C MET A 98 18.44 12.39 -4.15
N VAL A 99 19.17 13.48 -4.44
CA VAL A 99 20.34 13.92 -3.67
C VAL A 99 19.96 14.22 -2.22
N GLU A 100 18.92 15.01 -2.01
CA GLU A 100 18.42 15.36 -0.68
C GLU A 100 17.93 14.13 0.08
N LYS A 101 17.15 13.28 -0.60
CA LYS A 101 16.61 12.06 0.02
C LYS A 101 17.72 11.07 0.40
N LEU A 102 18.76 10.95 -0.42
CA LEU A 102 19.92 10.10 -0.12
C LEU A 102 20.68 10.62 1.10
N ALA A 103 20.87 11.93 1.25
CA ALA A 103 21.49 12.53 2.42
C ALA A 103 20.71 12.22 3.70
N VAL A 104 19.38 12.35 3.68
CA VAL A 104 18.50 11.98 4.80
C VAL A 104 18.59 10.49 5.11
N ASN A 105 18.58 9.62 4.09
CA ASN A 105 18.63 8.16 4.30
C ASN A 105 19.95 7.69 4.93
N LYS A 106 21.07 8.34 4.61
CA LYS A 106 22.40 8.05 5.21
C LYS A 106 22.50 8.42 6.70
N GLN A 107 21.65 9.31 7.18
CA GLN A 107 21.63 9.76 8.58
C GLN A 107 20.68 8.93 9.46
N ARG A 108 19.94 7.98 8.88
CA ARG A 108 18.97 7.15 9.60
C ARG A 108 19.62 5.90 10.18
N GLU A 109 18.99 5.40 11.23
CA GLU A 109 19.25 4.06 11.73
C GLU A 109 18.39 3.03 10.99
N TRP A 110 19.00 1.88 10.70
CA TRP A 110 18.41 0.80 9.93
C TRP A 110 18.52 -0.51 10.70
N PRO A 111 17.50 -1.38 10.65
CA PRO A 111 17.57 -2.70 11.25
C PRO A 111 18.55 -3.60 10.49
N GLU A 112 18.91 -4.72 11.12
CA GLU A 112 19.78 -5.73 10.51
C GLU A 112 19.24 -6.21 9.15
N PRO A 113 20.13 -6.41 8.16
CA PRO A 113 19.77 -6.96 6.86
C PRO A 113 19.02 -8.29 6.91
N LYS A 114 17.82 -8.33 6.34
CA LYS A 114 17.12 -9.57 5.95
C LYS A 114 16.95 -9.61 4.44
N ASP A 115 17.23 -10.77 3.84
CA ASP A 115 17.07 -11.00 2.41
C ASP A 115 15.59 -11.19 2.05
N GLY A 116 15.20 -10.72 0.87
CA GLY A 116 13.81 -10.80 0.37
C GLY A 116 12.78 -9.89 1.07
N GLU A 117 13.17 -9.10 2.08
CA GLU A 117 12.23 -8.34 2.93
C GLU A 117 12.46 -6.83 2.83
N PRO A 118 11.38 -6.01 2.79
CA PRO A 118 11.50 -4.56 2.86
C PRO A 118 12.17 -4.12 4.17
N ARG A 119 13.04 -3.12 4.08
CA ARG A 119 13.68 -2.51 5.26
C ARG A 119 13.15 -1.12 5.49
N LEU A 120 12.62 -0.90 6.69
CA LEU A 120 12.13 0.39 7.13
C LEU A 120 13.11 0.98 8.15
N HIS A 121 13.36 2.28 8.05
CA HIS A 121 14.16 3.01 9.04
C HIS A 121 13.51 2.94 10.41
N ILE A 122 14.35 2.89 11.46
CA ILE A 122 13.90 2.96 12.83
C ILE A 122 13.41 4.39 13.07
N LYS A 123 12.16 4.53 13.52
CA LYS A 123 11.65 5.81 14.02
C LYS A 123 11.88 5.79 15.52
N GLU A 124 12.64 6.75 16.05
CA GLU A 124 12.64 6.99 17.49
C GLU A 124 11.19 7.20 17.93
N GLN A 125 10.71 6.39 18.85
CA GLN A 125 9.41 6.66 19.47
C GLN A 125 9.55 8.02 20.17
N PRO A 126 8.69 9.01 19.88
CA PRO A 126 8.66 10.21 20.68
C PRO A 126 8.42 9.78 22.13
N ALA A 127 9.23 10.28 23.07
CA ALA A 127 8.93 10.12 24.48
C ALA A 127 7.45 10.50 24.74
N PRO A 128 6.73 9.82 25.65
CA PRO A 128 5.35 10.17 25.96
C PRO A 128 5.26 11.67 26.22
N VAL A 129 4.58 12.41 25.33
CA VAL A 129 4.52 13.87 25.43
C VAL A 129 3.49 14.19 26.51
N VAL A 130 3.94 14.20 27.76
CA VAL A 130 3.18 14.80 28.85
C VAL A 130 3.26 16.32 28.65
N PRO A 131 2.13 17.02 28.46
CA PRO A 131 2.13 18.46 28.34
C PRO A 131 2.79 19.10 29.57
N ALA A 132 3.71 20.03 29.38
CA ALA A 132 4.36 20.75 30.48
C ALA A 132 3.37 21.60 31.30
N GLU A 133 2.23 21.96 30.69
CA GLU A 133 1.14 22.69 31.32
C GLU A 133 -0.14 21.86 31.38
N ILE A 134 -0.93 22.05 32.45
CA ILE A 134 -2.23 21.38 32.61
C ILE A 134 -3.18 21.81 31.48
N PRO A 135 -3.77 20.87 30.71
CA PRO A 135 -4.71 21.19 29.65
C PRO A 135 -5.86 22.10 30.12
N LYS A 136 -6.19 23.11 29.31
CA LYS A 136 -7.21 24.11 29.64
C LYS A 136 -8.56 23.44 29.92
N GLY A 137 -9.15 23.73 31.07
CA GLY A 137 -10.43 23.18 31.51
C GLY A 137 -10.35 21.86 32.29
N LEU A 138 -9.21 21.16 32.26
CA LEU A 138 -9.02 19.91 32.99
C LEU A 138 -9.14 20.10 34.51
N ALA A 139 -8.53 21.17 35.04
CA ALA A 139 -8.61 21.49 36.47
C ALA A 139 -10.07 21.68 36.95
N GLY A 140 -10.91 22.35 36.15
CA GLY A 140 -12.32 22.55 36.46
C GLY A 140 -13.12 21.24 36.47
N GLN A 141 -12.83 20.33 35.52
CA GLN A 141 -13.47 19.02 35.46
C GLN A 141 -13.10 18.14 36.66
N ILE A 142 -11.83 18.14 37.07
CA ILE A 142 -11.37 17.40 38.26
C ILE A 142 -12.04 17.96 39.52
N VAL A 143 -12.07 19.28 39.69
CA VAL A 143 -12.72 19.92 40.85
C VAL A 143 -14.21 19.58 40.90
N SER A 144 -14.90 19.57 39.76
CA SER A 144 -16.31 19.17 39.69
C SER A 144 -16.51 17.70 40.07
N LEU A 145 -15.67 16.78 39.57
CA LEU A 145 -15.72 15.36 39.95
C LEU A 145 -15.53 15.15 41.45
N LEU A 146 -14.57 15.85 42.04
CA LEU A 146 -14.29 15.81 43.47
C LEU A 146 -15.44 16.39 44.28
N ALA A 147 -16.06 17.49 43.85
CA ALA A 147 -17.15 18.13 44.59
C ALA A 147 -18.45 17.30 44.61
N HIS A 148 -18.72 16.54 43.55
CA HIS A 148 -20.02 15.86 43.38
C HIS A 148 -20.01 14.34 43.63
N ASN A 149 -18.84 13.71 43.84
CA ASN A 149 -18.73 12.25 43.96
C ASN A 149 -17.92 11.79 45.19
N ILE A 150 -17.88 12.59 46.26
CA ILE A 150 -17.17 12.23 47.50
C ILE A 150 -17.78 10.95 48.09
N GLY A 151 -17.03 9.84 48.06
CA GLY A 151 -17.46 8.51 48.51
C GLY A 151 -17.68 7.47 47.40
N ASP A 152 -17.61 7.87 46.13
CA ASP A 152 -17.65 6.94 45.00
C ASP A 152 -16.35 6.12 44.88
N LYS A 153 -16.46 4.80 44.97
CA LYS A 153 -15.32 3.87 44.83
C LYS A 153 -14.64 3.94 43.46
N LEU A 154 -15.32 4.47 42.45
CA LEU A 154 -14.79 4.63 41.08
C LEU A 154 -14.28 6.05 40.78
N LEU A 155 -14.27 6.95 41.77
CA LEU A 155 -13.82 8.34 41.59
C LEU A 155 -12.40 8.43 41.03
N ALA A 156 -11.48 7.60 41.50
CA ALA A 156 -10.11 7.57 41.01
C ALA A 156 -10.04 7.19 39.51
N GLN A 157 -10.84 6.21 39.08
CA GLN A 157 -10.91 5.79 37.68
C GLN A 157 -11.51 6.89 36.79
N LYS A 158 -12.53 7.61 37.28
CA LYS A 158 -13.14 8.74 36.57
C LYS A 158 -12.15 9.88 36.37
N ILE A 159 -11.37 10.21 37.40
CA ILE A 159 -10.31 11.23 37.33
C ILE A 159 -9.23 10.79 36.33
N TRP A 160 -8.79 9.52 36.39
CA TRP A 160 -7.81 8.96 35.44
C TRP A 160 -8.29 9.09 33.99
N ASN A 161 -9.54 8.71 33.71
CA ASN A 161 -10.10 8.76 32.36
C ASN A 161 -10.18 10.20 31.82
N VAL A 162 -10.52 11.18 32.68
CA VAL A 162 -10.59 12.59 32.30
C VAL A 162 -9.19 13.17 32.03
N CYS A 163 -8.20 12.86 32.86
CA CYS A 163 -6.80 13.22 32.61
C CYS A 163 -6.27 12.61 31.31
N ARG A 164 -6.53 11.31 31.09
CA ARG A 164 -6.13 10.59 29.88
C ARG A 164 -6.78 11.18 28.63
N ALA A 165 -8.06 11.50 28.66
CA ALA A 165 -8.77 12.11 27.53
C ALA A 165 -8.20 13.50 27.19
N ALA A 166 -7.91 14.32 28.20
CA ALA A 166 -7.31 15.64 27.99
C ALA A 166 -5.89 15.56 27.41
N MET A 167 -5.08 14.60 27.86
CA MET A 167 -3.75 14.34 27.27
C MET A 167 -3.84 13.90 25.80
N LEU A 168 -4.82 13.05 25.45
CA LEU A 168 -5.06 12.60 24.07
C LEU A 168 -5.66 13.68 23.14
N GLN A 169 -6.35 14.69 23.67
CA GLN A 169 -6.88 15.82 22.90
C GLN A 169 -5.84 16.91 22.63
N SER A 170 -4.78 16.98 23.43
CA SER A 170 -3.61 17.81 23.08
C SER A 170 -2.99 17.24 21.79
N LYS A 171 -2.53 18.09 20.86
CA LYS A 171 -2.09 17.72 19.51
C LYS A 171 -0.79 16.89 19.45
N TYR A 172 -0.64 15.91 20.33
CA TYR A 172 0.44 14.94 20.29
C TYR A 172 -0.16 13.55 20.08
N ARG A 173 -0.07 13.12 18.83
CA ARG A 173 -0.40 11.78 18.39
C ARG A 173 0.60 10.80 19.01
N ASP A 174 0.08 9.81 19.72
CA ASP A 174 0.85 8.62 20.12
C ASP A 174 1.22 7.82 18.86
N LEU A 175 2.51 7.83 18.52
CA LEU A 175 3.08 7.11 17.37
C LEU A 175 3.55 5.69 17.75
N SER A 176 3.35 5.26 19.01
CA SER A 176 3.69 3.91 19.47
C SER A 176 2.64 2.86 19.08
N GLN A 177 1.46 3.28 18.61
CA GLN A 177 0.54 2.40 17.92
C GLN A 177 0.96 2.28 16.45
N PRO A 178 1.01 1.05 15.89
CA PRO A 178 1.31 0.87 14.48
C PRO A 178 0.31 1.66 13.63
N VAL A 179 0.78 2.11 12.47
CA VAL A 179 -0.05 2.81 11.49
C VAL A 179 -1.13 1.85 11.00
N ASP A 180 -2.27 1.82 11.69
CA ASP A 180 -3.55 1.40 11.14
C ASP A 180 -4.56 2.54 10.81
N PRO A 181 -4.16 3.80 10.56
CA PRO A 181 -5.03 4.77 9.92
C PRO A 181 -4.96 4.77 8.39
N GLN A 182 -3.98 4.13 7.75
CA GLN A 182 -3.99 4.04 6.28
C GLN A 182 -5.05 3.05 5.79
N ILE A 183 -5.27 1.94 6.49
CA ILE A 183 -6.38 1.02 6.17
C ILE A 183 -7.71 1.68 6.51
N SER A 184 -7.86 2.27 7.71
CA SER A 184 -9.10 2.97 8.09
C SER A 184 -9.48 4.15 7.16
N GLU A 185 -8.50 4.93 6.70
CA GLU A 185 -8.75 6.05 5.80
C GLU A 185 -9.04 5.57 4.37
N TYR A 186 -8.35 4.52 3.91
CA TYR A 186 -8.65 3.85 2.64
C TYR A 186 -10.03 3.19 2.64
N GLU A 187 -10.41 2.49 3.71
CA GLU A 187 -11.75 1.92 3.93
C GLU A 187 -12.83 2.99 3.87
N LYS A 188 -12.61 4.14 4.55
CA LYS A 188 -13.54 5.27 4.51
C LYS A 188 -13.67 5.90 3.13
N ILE A 189 -12.58 5.97 2.36
CA ILE A 189 -12.58 6.46 0.98
C ILE A 189 -13.31 5.49 0.05
N MET A 190 -13.05 4.18 0.19
CA MET A 190 -13.68 3.13 -0.61
C MET A 190 -15.19 3.05 -0.34
N GLN A 191 -15.61 3.10 0.92
CA GLN A 191 -17.02 3.15 1.30
C GLN A 191 -17.74 4.39 0.73
N ARG A 192 -17.11 5.57 0.77
CA ARG A 192 -17.66 6.80 0.15
C ARG A 192 -17.79 6.69 -1.37
N ALA A 193 -16.92 5.91 -2.01
CA ALA A 193 -16.94 5.63 -3.44
C ALA A 193 -17.82 4.42 -3.81
N GLY A 194 -18.55 3.83 -2.85
CA GLY A 194 -19.47 2.71 -3.08
C GLY A 194 -18.80 1.33 -3.17
N TRP A 195 -17.52 1.21 -2.81
CA TRP A 195 -16.79 -0.05 -2.76
C TRP A 195 -16.93 -0.70 -1.38
N VAL A 196 -17.17 -2.02 -1.37
CA VAL A 196 -17.33 -2.83 -0.17
C VAL A 196 -16.18 -3.84 -0.11
N MET A 197 -15.54 -3.97 1.06
CA MET A 197 -14.51 -4.98 1.28
C MET A 197 -15.16 -6.35 1.39
N VAL A 198 -14.68 -7.30 0.59
CA VAL A 198 -15.10 -8.70 0.65
C VAL A 198 -13.87 -9.59 0.71
N PRO A 199 -13.95 -10.75 1.40
CA PRO A 199 -12.91 -11.76 1.34
C PRO A 199 -12.56 -12.14 -0.09
N VAL A 200 -11.27 -12.35 -0.37
CA VAL A 200 -10.80 -12.82 -1.69
C VAL A 200 -11.39 -14.19 -2.00
N GLU A 201 -11.44 -15.06 -0.99
CA GLU A 201 -12.14 -16.34 -1.05
C GLU A 201 -13.49 -16.23 -0.30
N PRO A 202 -14.63 -16.56 -0.93
CA PRO A 202 -15.94 -16.50 -0.28
C PRO A 202 -16.01 -17.36 0.99
N THR A 203 -16.63 -16.83 2.04
CA THR A 203 -16.88 -17.60 3.26
C THR A 203 -17.99 -18.63 3.05
N ASP A 204 -18.07 -19.63 3.93
CA ASP A 204 -19.15 -20.62 3.93
C ASP A 204 -20.55 -19.97 3.97
N GLU A 205 -20.68 -18.86 4.69
CA GLU A 205 -21.93 -18.08 4.78
C GLU A 205 -22.27 -17.38 3.47
N MET A 206 -21.27 -16.85 2.75
CA MET A 206 -21.44 -16.27 1.42
C MET A 206 -21.83 -17.33 0.39
N ILE A 207 -21.19 -18.50 0.45
CA ILE A 207 -21.49 -19.65 -0.43
C ILE A 207 -22.90 -20.15 -0.14
N ALA A 208 -23.28 -20.30 1.14
CA ALA A 208 -24.64 -20.67 1.51
C ALA A 208 -25.68 -19.63 1.04
N ALA A 209 -25.37 -18.34 1.10
CA ALA A 209 -26.25 -17.28 0.60
C ALA A 209 -26.42 -17.34 -0.93
N ALA A 210 -25.35 -17.63 -1.67
CA ALA A 210 -25.41 -17.88 -3.11
C ALA A 210 -26.32 -19.07 -3.43
N MET A 211 -26.15 -20.19 -2.73
CA MET A 211 -26.91 -21.42 -2.98
C MET A 211 -28.40 -21.32 -2.64
N ASN A 212 -28.78 -20.41 -1.75
CA ASN A 212 -30.16 -20.27 -1.26
C ASN A 212 -30.89 -19.04 -1.85
N CYS A 213 -30.29 -18.32 -2.79
CA CYS A 213 -30.94 -17.17 -3.40
C CYS A 213 -31.88 -17.59 -4.55
N GLU A 214 -32.89 -16.77 -4.83
CA GLU A 214 -33.75 -16.98 -6.00
C GLU A 214 -33.03 -16.45 -7.24
N ASP A 215 -32.19 -17.30 -7.82
CA ASP A 215 -31.36 -16.98 -8.98
C ASP A 215 -31.77 -17.71 -10.26
N VAL A 216 -32.74 -18.64 -10.21
CA VAL A 216 -33.18 -19.38 -11.39
C VAL A 216 -34.61 -19.03 -11.77
N THR A 217 -34.81 -18.65 -13.03
CA THR A 217 -36.15 -18.52 -13.63
C THR A 217 -36.31 -19.46 -14.81
N TYR A 218 -37.48 -20.05 -14.96
CA TYR A 218 -37.80 -20.97 -16.05
C TYR A 218 -38.50 -20.23 -17.19
N ASN A 219 -38.21 -20.61 -18.43
CA ASN A 219 -38.90 -20.05 -19.58
C ASN A 219 -40.32 -20.61 -19.68
N GLU A 220 -41.33 -19.74 -19.69
CA GLU A 220 -42.74 -20.14 -19.72
C GLU A 220 -43.16 -20.81 -21.05
N SER A 221 -42.37 -20.63 -22.12
CA SER A 221 -42.65 -21.15 -23.46
C SER A 221 -41.76 -22.34 -23.86
N ASP A 222 -40.72 -22.64 -23.10
CA ASP A 222 -39.75 -23.72 -23.37
C ASP A 222 -39.25 -24.32 -22.05
N ASP A 223 -39.77 -25.49 -21.70
CA ASP A 223 -39.47 -26.18 -20.43
C ASP A 223 -38.07 -26.80 -20.38
N THR A 224 -37.30 -26.70 -21.46
CA THR A 224 -35.91 -27.15 -21.52
C THR A 224 -34.91 -26.04 -21.17
N VAL A 225 -35.37 -24.80 -21.02
CA VAL A 225 -34.52 -23.61 -20.82
C VAL A 225 -34.79 -22.96 -19.47
N PHE A 226 -33.73 -22.77 -18.69
CA PHE A 226 -33.72 -21.95 -17.49
C PHE A 226 -32.63 -20.88 -17.57
N TYR A 227 -32.86 -19.78 -16.87
CA TYR A 227 -31.94 -18.65 -16.79
C TYR A 227 -31.40 -18.54 -15.38
N VAL A 228 -30.07 -18.40 -15.28
CA VAL A 228 -29.36 -18.15 -14.01
C VAL A 228 -29.03 -16.66 -13.92
N HIS A 229 -29.52 -16.03 -12.86
CA HIS A 229 -29.36 -14.60 -12.58
C HIS A 229 -28.12 -14.39 -11.70
N HIS A 230 -26.93 -14.47 -12.32
CA HIS A 230 -25.64 -14.30 -11.63
C HIS A 230 -25.54 -13.01 -10.79
N ARG A 231 -26.28 -11.96 -11.18
CA ARG A 231 -26.35 -10.71 -10.42
C ARG A 231 -27.02 -10.88 -9.06
N GLU A 232 -28.07 -11.70 -8.97
CA GLU A 232 -28.78 -11.95 -7.70
C GLU A 232 -27.95 -12.84 -6.78
N ILE A 233 -27.23 -13.82 -7.35
CA ILE A 233 -26.20 -14.61 -6.64
C ILE A 233 -25.15 -13.68 -6.03
N TYR A 234 -24.57 -12.80 -6.83
CA TYR A 234 -23.54 -11.86 -6.38
C TYR A 234 -24.06 -10.93 -5.28
N LYS A 235 -25.28 -10.39 -5.41
CA LYS A 235 -25.91 -9.56 -4.37
C LYS A 235 -26.12 -10.33 -3.07
N ALA A 236 -26.55 -11.60 -3.15
CA ALA A 236 -26.75 -12.45 -1.98
C ALA A 236 -25.43 -12.71 -1.25
N MET A 237 -24.35 -13.00 -1.99
CA MET A 237 -23.00 -13.15 -1.45
C MET A 237 -22.51 -11.86 -0.78
N LEU A 238 -22.66 -10.70 -1.45
CA LEU A 238 -22.26 -9.41 -0.88
C LEU A 238 -23.00 -9.08 0.43
N LYS A 239 -24.28 -9.42 0.51
CA LYS A 239 -25.10 -9.20 1.72
C LYS A 239 -24.65 -10.08 2.89
N ALA A 240 -24.14 -11.28 2.60
CA ALA A 240 -23.61 -12.23 3.58
C ALA A 240 -22.11 -12.03 3.85
N ALA A 241 -21.45 -11.08 3.17
CA ALA A 241 -20.04 -10.81 3.40
C ALA A 241 -19.81 -10.27 4.83
N PRO A 242 -18.73 -10.69 5.51
CA PRO A 242 -18.39 -10.22 6.84
C PRO A 242 -18.32 -8.69 6.87
N GLN A 243 -19.08 -8.08 7.76
CA GLN A 243 -19.01 -6.64 8.00
C GLN A 243 -17.96 -6.38 9.08
N PRO A 244 -17.16 -5.30 8.97
CA PRO A 244 -16.25 -4.92 10.04
C PRO A 244 -17.07 -4.68 11.32
N GLU A 245 -16.60 -5.24 12.44
CA GLU A 245 -17.25 -5.04 13.73
C GLU A 245 -17.36 -3.52 13.99
N ALA A 246 -18.60 -3.01 14.02
CA ALA A 246 -18.83 -1.69 14.58
C ALA A 246 -18.28 -1.77 16.01
N SER A 247 -17.25 -0.97 16.30
CA SER A 247 -16.68 -0.86 17.64
C SER A 247 -17.82 -0.48 18.59
N ASP A 248 -18.40 -1.49 19.21
CA ASP A 248 -19.59 -1.35 20.01
C ASP A 248 -19.15 -0.58 21.24
N GLY A 249 -19.52 0.69 21.28
CA GLY A 249 -19.31 1.58 22.40
C GLY A 249 -20.13 1.09 23.59
N LYS A 250 -19.70 -0.02 24.20
CA LYS A 250 -20.19 -0.44 25.52
C LYS A 250 -19.64 0.53 26.54
N ARG A 251 -20.43 1.58 26.79
CA ARG A 251 -20.42 2.35 28.02
C ARG A 251 -20.63 1.38 29.18
N TYR A 252 -19.58 1.20 29.99
CA TYR A 252 -19.66 0.86 31.40
C TYR A 252 -19.09 2.04 32.20
#